data_AF-A0A9W9X3M5-F1
#
_entry.id   AF-A0A9W9X3M5-F1
#
_cell.length_a   1.000
_cell.length_b   1.000
_cell.length_c   1.000
_cell.angle_alpha   90.00
_cell.angle_beta   90.00
_cell.angle_gamma   90.00
#
_symmetry.space_group_name_H-M   'P 1'
#
loop_
_entity.id
_entity.type
_entity.pdbx_description
1 polymer ?
#
loop_
_entity_poly.entity_id
_entity_poly.type
_entity_poly.pdbx_seq_one_letter_code
_entity_poly.pdbx_strand_id
1 'polypeptide(L)'
;MDGSHNEPEAKVKHDQGRESAPPEHVNEPPVFPALQNHDQQLLPELQQPPNEADALAAEQFQSLVEKLKRLSQDDPQFAHQAAQILRFYRRSYESYVARNIDSQIVGNVNGELHTPNLQLCQQREYHKSRSAKQEEEEVVNIGRAFENFGTGIGRLLRDSEGSILEPLHGAANKL
;
A
#
# COMPACT_ATOMS: atom_id res chain seq x y z
N MET A 1 -7.18 -32.31 29.38
CA MET A 1 -7.96 -32.39 30.63
C MET A 1 -7.35 -31.31 31.52
N ASP A 2 -7.87 -30.10 31.71
CA ASP A 2 -9.19 -29.44 31.56
C ASP A 2 -9.02 -28.19 30.66
N GLY A 3 -10.02 -27.58 30.00
CA GLY A 3 -11.47 -27.64 30.20
C GLY A 3 -12.02 -26.30 30.72
N SER A 4 -12.38 -25.39 29.79
CA SER A 4 -13.58 -24.51 29.84
C SER A 4 -13.65 -23.39 30.90
N HIS A 5 -14.36 -22.26 30.79
CA HIS A 5 -15.00 -21.44 29.76
C HIS A 5 -15.58 -20.21 30.52
N ASN A 6 -15.71 -19.06 29.84
CA ASN A 6 -16.77 -18.03 29.99
C ASN A 6 -16.78 -16.98 31.14
N GLU A 7 -16.93 -15.72 30.70
CA GLU A 7 -17.39 -14.51 31.42
C GLU A 7 -18.82 -14.66 31.99
N PRO A 8 -19.31 -13.68 32.80
CA PRO A 8 -20.11 -12.61 32.19
C PRO A 8 -19.96 -11.19 32.81
N GLU A 9 -20.41 -10.22 32.00
CA GLU A 9 -20.60 -8.79 32.20
C GLU A 9 -21.30 -8.35 33.50
N ALA A 10 -21.01 -7.10 33.94
CA ALA A 10 -21.96 -6.27 34.66
C ALA A 10 -21.95 -4.82 34.11
N LYS A 11 -23.14 -4.38 33.67
CA LYS A 11 -23.45 -3.07 33.07
C LYS A 11 -23.95 -2.06 34.12
N VAL A 12 -24.03 -0.79 33.66
CA VAL A 12 -24.94 0.31 34.09
C VAL A 12 -24.37 1.20 35.23
N LYS A 13 -24.28 2.55 35.18
CA LYS A 13 -25.23 3.57 34.66
C LYS A 13 -24.54 4.94 34.39
N HIS A 14 -25.11 5.67 33.43
CA HIS A 14 -24.92 7.09 33.11
C HIS A 14 -25.11 8.05 34.31
N ASP A 15 -24.37 9.15 34.31
CA ASP A 15 -24.93 10.47 34.64
C ASP A 15 -24.30 11.57 33.78
N GLN A 16 -25.10 12.60 33.48
CA GLN A 16 -24.96 13.53 32.37
C GLN A 16 -24.88 14.97 32.91
N GLY A 17 -23.91 15.77 32.44
CA GLY A 17 -23.86 17.19 32.75
C GLY A 17 -22.81 17.98 31.96
N ARG A 18 -23.27 18.61 30.86
CA ARG A 18 -22.87 19.90 30.22
C ARG A 18 -21.61 20.61 30.78
N GLU A 19 -20.71 21.21 30.01
CA GLU A 19 -20.85 22.17 28.89
C GLU A 19 -19.40 22.47 28.44
N SER A 20 -18.95 22.29 27.19
CA SER A 20 -18.92 23.33 26.16
C SER A 20 -18.03 22.82 25.02
N ALA A 21 -18.53 22.81 23.78
CA ALA A 21 -17.76 22.53 22.56
C ALA A 21 -17.82 23.74 21.64
N PRO A 22 -16.73 24.06 20.90
CA PRO A 22 -16.82 24.88 19.69
C PRO A 22 -16.20 24.16 18.47
N PRO A 23 -16.39 24.74 17.27
CA PRO A 23 -17.42 24.41 16.30
C PRO A 23 -17.05 23.23 15.37
N GLU A 24 -18.08 22.65 14.75
CA GLU A 24 -17.99 21.71 13.64
C GLU A 24 -17.02 22.21 12.54
N HIS A 25 -15.97 21.44 12.26
CA HIS A 25 -15.34 21.46 10.95
C HIS A 25 -15.52 20.06 10.35
N VAL A 26 -16.57 19.92 9.55
CA VAL A 26 -16.80 18.74 8.72
C VAL A 26 -15.70 18.70 7.67
N ASN A 27 -14.64 17.95 7.94
CA ASN A 27 -13.78 17.37 6.90
C ASN A 27 -14.03 15.87 6.94
N GLU A 28 -15.15 15.48 6.37
CA GLU A 28 -15.42 14.08 6.06
C GLU A 28 -14.34 13.62 5.07
N PRO A 29 -13.52 12.58 5.39
CA PRO A 29 -12.65 11.99 4.40
C PRO A 29 -13.51 11.41 3.28
N PRO A 30 -13.04 11.38 2.01
CA PRO A 30 -13.81 10.75 0.96
C PRO A 30 -14.12 9.31 1.37
N VAL A 31 -15.41 9.02 1.57
CA VAL A 31 -15.91 7.67 1.77
C VAL A 31 -15.70 6.94 0.47
N PHE A 32 -14.59 6.21 0.36
CA PHE A 32 -14.44 5.21 -0.68
C PHE A 32 -15.37 4.06 -0.33
N PRO A 33 -16.21 3.57 -1.26
CA PRO A 33 -16.94 2.34 -1.02
C PRO A 33 -15.91 1.26 -0.67
N ALA A 34 -16.10 0.63 0.49
CA ALA A 34 -15.28 -0.46 0.96
C ALA A 34 -15.10 -1.44 -0.20
N LEU A 35 -13.84 -1.61 -0.64
CA LEU A 35 -13.49 -2.68 -1.56
C LEU A 35 -13.83 -3.96 -0.81
N GLN A 36 -14.97 -4.54 -1.17
CA GLN A 36 -15.44 -5.78 -0.62
C GLN A 36 -14.30 -6.79 -0.75
N ASN A 37 -14.05 -7.52 0.34
CA ASN A 37 -13.18 -8.69 0.36
C ASN A 37 -13.48 -9.56 -0.87
N HIS A 38 -12.57 -9.55 -1.83
CA HIS A 38 -12.40 -10.62 -2.80
C HIS A 38 -11.10 -11.32 -2.45
N ASP A 39 -11.10 -11.96 -1.28
CA ASP A 39 -10.38 -13.22 -1.14
C ASP A 39 -10.83 -14.10 -2.31
N GLN A 40 -9.87 -14.51 -3.15
CA GLN A 40 -10.03 -15.17 -4.44
C GLN A 40 -10.11 -14.25 -5.67
N GLN A 41 -9.16 -13.33 -5.83
CA GLN A 41 -8.53 -13.25 -7.15
C GLN A 41 -7.47 -14.34 -7.22
N LEU A 42 -7.93 -15.54 -7.51
CA LEU A 42 -7.17 -16.50 -8.29
C LEU A 42 -6.52 -15.66 -9.39
N LEU A 43 -5.19 -15.57 -9.37
CA LEU A 43 -4.39 -15.15 -10.51
C LEU A 43 -5.15 -15.64 -11.74
N PRO A 44 -5.54 -14.79 -12.72
CA PRO A 44 -6.11 -15.31 -13.94
C PRO A 44 -5.09 -16.34 -14.38
N GLU A 45 -5.49 -17.60 -14.26
CA GLU A 45 -4.76 -18.72 -14.81
C GLU A 45 -4.46 -18.20 -16.21
N LEU A 46 -3.18 -18.03 -16.55
CA LEU A 46 -2.76 -17.73 -17.91
C LEU A 46 -3.15 -18.96 -18.72
N GLN A 47 -4.45 -19.18 -18.87
CA GLN A 47 -5.07 -19.83 -19.98
C GLN A 47 -4.72 -18.90 -21.13
N GLN A 48 -3.49 -19.05 -21.61
CA GLN A 48 -3.18 -18.85 -23.01
C GLN A 48 -4.42 -19.36 -23.73
N PRO A 49 -5.15 -18.52 -24.50
CA PRO A 49 -6.22 -19.05 -25.30
C PRO A 49 -5.56 -20.16 -26.14
N PRO A 50 -5.91 -21.43 -25.90
CA PRO A 50 -5.45 -22.45 -26.81
C PRO A 50 -6.08 -22.02 -28.13
N ASN A 51 -5.24 -21.83 -29.16
CA ASN A 51 -5.57 -21.53 -30.56
C ASN A 51 -5.12 -20.19 -31.17
N GLU A 52 -4.76 -19.12 -30.46
CA GLU A 52 -4.36 -17.88 -31.18
C GLU A 52 -2.96 -17.98 -31.78
N ALA A 53 -1.96 -18.39 -30.98
CA ALA A 53 -0.60 -18.60 -31.48
C ALA A 53 -0.55 -19.72 -32.53
N ASP A 54 -1.32 -20.79 -32.31
CA ASP A 54 -1.42 -21.92 -33.23
C ASP A 54 -2.13 -21.56 -34.53
N ALA A 55 -3.17 -20.71 -34.50
CA ALA A 55 -3.87 -20.24 -35.69
C ALA A 55 -3.00 -19.29 -36.52
N LEU A 56 -2.32 -18.33 -35.88
CA LEU A 56 -1.40 -17.40 -36.55
C LEU A 56 -0.22 -18.14 -37.19
N ALA A 57 0.35 -19.12 -36.48
CA ALA A 57 1.39 -19.97 -37.03
C ALA A 57 0.86 -20.83 -38.18
N ALA A 58 -0.33 -21.42 -38.04
CA ALA A 58 -0.93 -22.22 -39.10
C ALA A 58 -1.15 -21.42 -40.39
N GLU A 59 -1.59 -20.17 -40.29
CA GLU A 59 -1.78 -19.25 -41.42
C GLU A 59 -0.47 -18.98 -42.17
N GLN A 60 0.60 -18.64 -41.45
CA GLN A 60 1.92 -18.35 -42.01
C GLN A 60 2.50 -19.50 -42.85
N PHE A 61 2.19 -20.75 -42.49
CA PHE A 61 2.77 -21.93 -43.14
C PHE A 61 1.91 -22.55 -44.24
N GLN A 62 0.68 -22.08 -44.48
CA GLN A 62 -0.24 -22.73 -45.43
C GLN A 62 0.35 -22.85 -46.84
N SER A 63 0.97 -21.79 -47.36
CA SER A 63 1.60 -21.79 -48.69
C SER A 63 2.74 -22.80 -48.82
N LEU A 64 3.52 -22.97 -47.75
CA LEU A 64 4.63 -23.94 -47.70
C LEU A 64 4.10 -25.38 -47.63
N VAL A 65 3.02 -25.61 -46.88
CA VAL A 65 2.35 -26.92 -46.81
C VAL A 65 1.79 -27.33 -48.17
N GLU A 66 1.16 -26.41 -48.91
CA GLU A 66 0.67 -26.69 -50.27
C GLU A 66 1.80 -26.97 -51.28
N LYS A 67 2.91 -26.24 -51.18
CA LYS A 67 4.10 -26.53 -52.01
C LYS A 67 4.70 -27.91 -51.71
N LEU A 68 4.77 -28.28 -50.43
CA LEU A 68 5.22 -29.62 -50.01
C LEU A 68 4.31 -30.72 -50.54
N LYS A 69 3.00 -30.49 -50.56
CA LYS A 69 2.02 -31.45 -51.11
C LYS A 69 2.26 -31.69 -52.60
N ARG A 70 2.52 -30.64 -53.38
CA ARG A 70 2.89 -30.76 -54.80
C ARG A 70 4.23 -31.49 -54.97
N LEU A 71 5.23 -31.08 -54.20
CA LEU A 71 6.56 -31.70 -54.22
C LEU A 71 6.52 -33.20 -53.88
N SER A 72 5.60 -33.62 -52.99
CA SER A 72 5.44 -35.03 -52.64
C SER A 72 4.96 -35.92 -53.80
N GLN A 73 4.38 -35.31 -54.84
CA GLN A 73 3.97 -36.01 -56.07
C GLN A 73 5.17 -36.24 -57.00
N ASP A 74 6.11 -35.31 -57.03
CA ASP A 74 7.28 -35.34 -57.91
C ASP A 74 8.48 -36.08 -57.27
N ASP A 75 8.77 -35.79 -56.00
CA ASP A 75 9.86 -36.39 -55.22
C ASP A 75 9.44 -36.59 -53.74
N PRO A 76 8.98 -37.80 -53.37
CA PRO A 76 8.49 -38.07 -52.03
C PRO A 76 9.61 -38.10 -50.97
N GLN A 77 10.86 -38.44 -51.35
CA GLN A 77 11.97 -38.47 -50.39
C GLN A 77 12.39 -37.05 -50.01
N PHE A 78 12.55 -36.19 -51.01
CA PHE A 78 12.89 -34.80 -50.78
C PHE A 78 11.75 -34.05 -50.07
N ALA A 79 10.49 -34.30 -50.44
CA ALA A 79 9.34 -33.75 -49.73
C ALA A 79 9.30 -34.15 -48.25
N HIS A 80 9.67 -35.39 -47.91
CA HIS A 80 9.74 -35.84 -46.52
C HIS A 80 10.80 -35.07 -45.72
N GLN A 81 12.00 -34.89 -46.27
CA GLN A 81 13.06 -34.11 -45.63
C GLN A 81 12.65 -32.65 -45.43
N ALA A 82 12.07 -32.04 -46.47
CA ALA A 82 11.57 -30.67 -46.40
C ALA A 82 10.43 -30.52 -45.38
N ALA A 83 9.55 -31.52 -45.24
CA ALA A 83 8.49 -31.52 -44.25
C ALA A 83 9.04 -31.59 -42.81
N GLN A 84 10.11 -32.34 -42.56
CA GLN A 84 10.75 -32.39 -41.24
C GLN A 84 11.34 -31.03 -40.83
N ILE A 85 12.00 -30.35 -41.77
CA ILE A 85 12.54 -29.00 -41.56
C ILE A 85 11.41 -28.01 -41.29
N LEU A 86 10.35 -28.04 -42.11
CA LEU A 86 9.20 -27.15 -41.93
C LEU A 86 8.53 -27.38 -40.56
N ARG A 87 8.43 -28.63 -40.11
CA ARG A 87 7.88 -28.96 -38.79
C ARG A 87 8.71 -28.35 -37.66
N PHE A 88 10.04 -28.43 -37.74
CA PHE A 88 10.93 -27.83 -36.74
C PHE A 88 10.80 -26.31 -36.72
N TYR A 89 10.80 -25.69 -37.90
CA TYR A 89 10.68 -24.25 -38.02
C TYR A 89 9.31 -23.74 -37.54
N ARG A 90 8.23 -24.43 -37.90
CA ARG A 90 6.88 -24.12 -37.43
C ARG A 90 6.80 -24.13 -35.90
N ARG A 91 7.33 -25.17 -35.25
CA ARG A 91 7.33 -25.26 -33.78
C ARG A 91 8.15 -24.15 -33.12
N SER A 92 9.25 -23.76 -33.76
CA SER A 92 10.08 -22.65 -33.28
C SER A 92 9.34 -21.31 -33.42
N TYR A 93 8.61 -21.13 -34.51
CA TYR A 93 7.77 -19.95 -34.75
C TYR A 93 6.58 -19.88 -33.77
N GLU A 94 5.89 -20.99 -33.54
CA GLU A 94 4.81 -21.10 -32.53
C GLU A 94 5.32 -20.66 -31.15
N SER A 95 6.49 -21.18 -30.74
CA SER A 95 7.12 -20.78 -29.48
C SER A 95 7.49 -19.29 -29.43
N TYR A 96 7.96 -18.74 -30.55
CA TYR A 96 8.27 -17.31 -30.65
C TYR A 96 7.01 -16.45 -30.51
N VAL A 97 5.92 -16.78 -31.21
CA VAL A 97 4.65 -16.05 -31.15
C VAL A 97 4.06 -16.11 -29.74
N ALA A 98 4.05 -17.29 -29.12
CA ALA A 98 3.60 -17.46 -27.74
C ALA A 98 4.36 -16.53 -26.78
N ARG A 99 5.70 -16.56 -26.82
CA ARG A 99 6.54 -15.68 -25.99
C ARG A 99 6.32 -14.20 -26.29
N ASN A 100 6.06 -13.85 -27.55
CA ASN A 100 5.81 -12.47 -27.93
C ASN A 100 4.47 -11.96 -27.38
N ILE A 101 3.43 -12.80 -27.36
CA ILE A 101 2.14 -12.48 -26.72
C ILE A 101 2.34 -12.29 -25.22
N ASP A 102 3.03 -13.23 -24.56
CA ASP A 102 3.31 -13.13 -23.12
C ASP A 102 4.08 -11.86 -22.78
N SER A 103 5.08 -11.51 -23.61
CA SER A 103 5.87 -10.28 -23.43
C SER A 103 5.02 -9.01 -23.58
N GLN A 104 4.05 -9.01 -24.50
CA GLN A 104 3.11 -7.90 -24.66
C GLN A 104 2.17 -7.78 -23.45
N ILE A 105 1.62 -8.90 -22.96
CA ILE A 105 0.75 -8.91 -21.77
C ILE A 105 1.51 -8.32 -20.57
N VAL A 106 2.73 -8.80 -20.32
CA VAL A 106 3.57 -8.29 -19.22
C VAL A 106 3.88 -6.81 -19.41
N GLY A 107 4.20 -6.39 -20.63
CA GLY A 107 4.44 -4.98 -20.95
C GLY A 107 3.23 -4.09 -20.66
N ASN A 108 2.05 -4.55 -21.03
CA ASN A 108 0.79 -3.83 -20.82
C ASN A 108 0.46 -3.72 -19.33
N VAL A 109 0.48 -4.83 -18.59
CA VAL A 109 0.20 -4.84 -17.14
C VAL A 109 1.20 -3.96 -16.39
N ASN A 110 2.48 -4.01 -16.75
CA ASN A 110 3.48 -3.14 -16.15
C ASN A 110 3.22 -1.65 -16.47
N GLY A 111 2.78 -1.35 -17.69
CA GLY A 111 2.36 -0.01 -18.08
C GLY A 111 1.15 0.50 -17.29
N GLU A 112 0.14 -0.35 -17.10
CA GLU A 112 -1.06 -0.03 -16.32
C GLU A 112 -0.74 0.23 -14.84
N LEU A 113 0.20 -0.54 -14.27
CA LEU A 113 0.61 -0.40 -12.86
C LEU A 113 1.53 0.79 -12.60
N HIS A 114 2.21 1.31 -13.61
CA HIS A 114 3.20 2.37 -13.44
C HIS A 114 2.60 3.66 -12.86
N THR A 115 1.52 4.16 -13.47
CA THR A 115 0.86 5.40 -13.05
C THR A 115 0.30 5.37 -11.61
N PRO A 116 -0.49 4.35 -11.20
CA PRO A 116 -0.99 4.28 -9.83
C PRO A 116 0.16 4.07 -8.83
N ASN A 117 1.20 3.32 -9.18
CA ASN A 117 2.38 3.16 -8.32
C ASN A 117 3.08 4.51 -8.07
N LEU A 118 3.24 5.32 -9.12
CA LEU A 118 3.81 6.66 -9.01
C LEU A 118 2.97 7.57 -8.10
N GLN A 119 1.65 7.53 -8.25
CA GLN A 119 0.72 8.31 -7.42
C GLN A 119 0.82 7.90 -5.94
N LEU A 120 0.82 6.60 -5.65
CA LEU A 120 0.96 6.09 -4.29
C LEU A 120 2.31 6.48 -3.67
N CYS A 121 3.38 6.44 -4.46
CA CYS A 121 4.69 6.91 -4.01
C CYS A 121 4.67 8.39 -3.65
N GLN A 122 4.08 9.24 -4.50
CA GLN A 122 3.95 10.67 -4.23
C GLN A 122 3.11 10.95 -2.98
N GLN A 123 1.99 10.25 -2.83
CA GLN A 123 1.11 10.37 -1.67
C GLN A 123 1.82 9.96 -0.38
N ARG A 124 2.57 8.84 -0.41
CA ARG A 124 3.38 8.39 0.72
C ARG A 124 4.39 9.46 1.14
N GLU A 125 5.16 10.02 0.19
CA GLU A 125 6.15 11.05 0.52
C GLU A 125 5.50 12.32 1.06
N TYR A 126 4.34 12.70 0.53
CA TYR A 126 3.57 13.83 1.05
C TYR A 126 3.16 13.61 2.51
N HIS A 127 2.56 12.45 2.83
CA HIS A 127 2.14 12.15 4.20
C HIS A 127 3.33 12.09 5.15
N LYS A 128 4.41 11.42 4.74
CA LYS A 128 5.64 11.34 5.55
C LYS A 128 6.21 12.73 5.86
N SER A 129 6.26 13.60 4.86
CA SER A 129 6.74 14.99 5.03
C SER A 129 5.84 15.80 5.96
N ARG A 130 4.53 15.59 5.88
CA ARG A 130 3.55 16.25 6.76
C ARG A 130 3.70 15.77 8.21
N SER A 131 3.81 14.46 8.43
CA SER A 131 4.00 13.88 9.77
C SER A 131 5.29 14.37 10.42
N ALA A 132 6.42 14.38 9.68
CA ALA A 132 7.69 14.86 10.21
C ALA A 132 7.62 16.33 10.66
N LYS A 133 6.93 17.19 9.91
CA LYS A 133 6.73 18.59 10.31
C LYS A 133 5.89 18.74 11.57
N GLN A 134 4.83 17.93 11.68
CA GLN A 134 3.99 17.94 12.88
C GLN A 134 4.77 17.48 14.10
N GLU A 135 5.55 16.40 13.98
CA GLU A 135 6.42 15.92 15.06
C GLU A 135 7.45 16.99 15.49
N GLU A 136 8.06 17.69 14.53
CA GLU A 136 8.99 18.78 14.81
C GLU A 136 8.30 19.94 15.57
N GLU A 137 7.11 20.34 15.14
CA GLU A 137 6.32 21.38 15.80
C GLU A 137 5.89 20.99 17.21
N GLU A 138 5.45 19.75 17.41
CA GLU A 138 5.09 19.21 18.72
C GLU A 138 6.29 19.21 19.68
N VAL A 139 7.47 18.79 19.20
CA VAL A 139 8.72 18.83 20.00
C VAL A 139 9.06 20.27 20.42
N VAL A 140 8.96 21.24 19.50
CA VAL A 140 9.20 22.65 19.80
C VAL A 140 8.20 23.18 20.84
N ASN A 141 6.92 22.85 20.69
CA ASN A 141 5.85 23.28 21.60
C ASN A 141 6.06 22.72 23.01
N ILE A 142 6.41 21.43 23.12
CA ILE A 142 6.72 20.80 24.40
C ILE A 142 7.95 21.46 25.04
N GLY A 143 9.02 21.69 24.27
CA GLY A 143 10.22 22.38 24.77
C GLY A 143 9.89 23.75 25.37
N ARG A 144 9.10 24.55 24.66
CA ARG A 144 8.63 25.86 25.15
C ARG A 144 7.78 25.75 26.43
N ALA A 145 6.92 24.74 26.53
CA ALA A 145 6.11 24.52 27.73
C ALA A 145 7.00 24.24 28.95
N PHE A 146 8.05 23.43 28.78
CA PHE A 146 9.03 23.17 29.84
C PHE A 146 9.84 24.40 30.22
N GLU A 147 10.27 25.22 29.25
CA GLU A 147 10.96 26.49 29.54
C GLU A 147 10.08 27.46 30.34
N ASN A 148 8.81 27.60 29.95
CA ASN A 148 7.84 28.43 30.65
C ASN A 148 7.59 27.92 32.08
N PHE A 149 7.44 26.61 32.23
CA PHE A 149 7.27 25.97 33.54
C PHE A 149 8.47 26.20 34.45
N GLY A 150 9.69 25.96 33.95
CA GLY A 150 10.93 26.21 34.70
C GLY A 150 11.10 27.67 35.08
N THR A 151 10.76 28.59 34.16
CA THR A 151 10.75 30.03 34.44
C THR A 151 9.75 30.39 35.54
N GLY A 152 8.55 29.81 35.51
CA GLY A 152 7.51 30.01 36.52
C GLY A 152 7.97 29.55 37.91
N ILE A 153 8.53 28.34 38.01
CA ILE A 153 9.11 27.82 39.27
C ILE A 153 10.22 28.73 39.78
N GLY A 154 11.14 29.14 38.89
CA GLY A 154 12.27 29.99 39.27
C GLY A 154 11.84 31.36 39.83
N ARG A 155 10.72 31.93 39.35
CA ARG A 155 10.12 33.14 39.93
C ARG A 155 9.55 32.87 41.32
N LEU A 156 8.75 31.82 41.47
CA LEU A 156 8.11 31.47 42.75
C LEU A 156 9.14 31.24 43.86
N LEU A 157 10.25 30.54 43.56
CA LEU A 157 11.33 30.32 44.53
C LEU A 157 11.99 31.63 44.95
N ARG A 158 12.31 32.51 43.99
CA ARG A 158 12.92 33.82 44.28
C ARG A 158 12.01 34.71 45.13
N ASP A 159 10.70 34.67 44.88
CA ASP A 159 9.71 35.43 45.66
C ASP A 159 9.59 34.88 47.11
N SER A 160 9.80 33.57 47.29
CA SER A 160 9.77 32.93 48.61
C SER A 160 11.02 33.22 49.47
N GLU A 161 12.18 33.42 48.86
CA GLU A 161 13.43 33.77 49.56
C GLU A 161 13.40 35.19 50.15
N GLY A 162 12.54 36.08 49.63
CA GLY A 162 12.29 37.41 50.19
C GLY A 162 11.35 37.44 51.41
N SER A 163 10.75 36.30 51.77
CA SER A 163 9.71 36.22 52.82
C SER A 163 10.19 35.59 54.14
N ILE A 164 11.47 35.21 54.25
CA ILE A 164 12.03 34.56 55.45
C ILE A 164 13.03 35.50 56.14
N LEU A 165 12.55 36.56 56.81
CA LEU A 165 13.19 37.18 57.98
C LEU A 165 12.35 38.35 58.52
N GLU A 166 11.30 38.03 59.26
CA GLU A 166 10.79 38.89 60.33
C GLU A 166 10.85 38.06 61.62
N PRO A 167 11.80 38.33 62.54
CA PRO A 167 11.85 37.63 63.80
C PRO A 167 10.74 38.16 64.69
N LEU A 168 9.72 37.32 64.91
CA LEU A 168 8.65 37.55 65.87
C LEU A 168 9.21 37.51 67.31
N HIS A 169 9.85 38.58 67.77
CA HIS A 169 10.12 38.80 69.19
C HIS A 169 8.92 39.52 69.81
N GLY A 170 8.01 38.70 70.32
CA GLY A 170 6.87 39.12 71.12
C GLY A 170 7.31 39.86 72.39
N ALA A 171 6.60 40.95 72.66
CA ALA A 171 6.77 41.83 73.80
C ALA A 171 6.69 41.08 75.15
N ALA A 172 7.76 41.19 75.95
CA ALA A 172 7.70 40.95 77.38
C ALA A 172 7.11 42.19 78.07
N ASN A 173 5.94 42.03 78.67
CA ASN A 173 5.24 43.05 79.44
C ASN A 173 5.93 43.35 80.79
N LYS A 174 5.79 44.62 81.18
CA LYS A 174 6.26 45.29 82.40
C LYS A 174 5.82 44.63 83.71
N LEU A 175 6.69 44.74 84.72
CA LEU A 175 6.34 44.95 86.13
C LEU A 175 7.18 46.13 86.64
#